data_AF-A0A9D2QYH6-F1
#
_entry.id   AF-A0A9D2QYH6-F1
#
_cell.length_a   1.000
_cell.length_b   1.000
_cell.length_c   1.000
_cell.angle_alpha   90.00
_cell.angle_beta   90.00
_cell.angle_gamma   90.00
#
_symmetry.space_group_name_H-M   'P 1'
#
loop_
_entity.id
_entity.type
_entity.pdbx_description
1 polymer ?
#
loop_
_entity_poly.entity_id
_entity_poly.type
_entity_poly.pdbx_seq_one_letter_code
_entity_poly.pdbx_strand_id
1 'polypeptide(L)'
;MEKAMETGKAVLPVLGIVLLLCFSIAPISPGILMAFLVGAVFLMLGMLLFSLGVEMSMTLMGERVGTCMTKTRKLGIVILMGFVLGFIITVSEPDLQVLAEQVPSVPNLILIVAVAVGVGIFLVVALLRMLFSVALPPLLVAFYLAVFLLAFFVPDSFLAVAFDSGGVTTGPMTVPFIMALGVGIASIRNDRHASDDSFGLVALCSIGPILAVLILGLIYLPENQEYVPDAIPEFSSSVELGRYFLEELPEYMKEMAISLLPIVLFFVLFQVIFRLVPGKSLIRIGIGLVYTYAGLVLFLTGVNVGFSPAGNYLGQVLAALPYRWVIVPIGMLIGYFIVRAEPAVFVLTKQVEEITDGAISAGAMGLSLSIGVSVSLGLAMVRVLTGLSIFWFILPGYALALGLSFFVPKIFTAIAFDSGGVASGPMTATFLLPFAMGACSAVGGNIITDAFGVVAMVAMTPLITIQILGLVFRVRAAKAEGEGQEAYVSAFEGMGDMDIIEL
;
A
#
# COMPACT_ATOMS: atom_id res chain seq x y z
N MET A 1 -16.02 -11.84 16.81
CA MET A 1 -16.96 -10.69 16.76
C MET A 1 -16.22 -9.37 16.63
N GLU A 2 -15.12 -9.15 17.36
CA GLU A 2 -14.31 -7.93 17.27
C GLU A 2 -13.87 -7.58 15.84
N LYS A 3 -13.21 -8.51 15.12
CA LYS A 3 -12.80 -8.29 13.72
C LYS A 3 -13.94 -7.97 12.75
N ALA A 4 -15.11 -8.58 12.94
CA ALA A 4 -16.27 -8.30 12.10
C ALA A 4 -16.81 -6.88 12.35
N MET A 5 -16.79 -6.44 13.61
CA MET A 5 -17.17 -5.08 13.99
C MET A 5 -16.13 -4.04 13.51
N GLU A 6 -14.84 -4.37 13.55
CA GLU A 6 -13.76 -3.55 12.99
C GLU A 6 -13.91 -3.40 11.47
N THR A 7 -14.09 -4.51 10.76
CA THR A 7 -14.31 -4.53 9.29
C THR A 7 -15.55 -3.71 8.92
N GLY A 8 -16.66 -3.89 9.64
CA GLY A 8 -17.90 -3.14 9.42
C GLY A 8 -17.71 -1.64 9.66
N LYS A 9 -17.05 -1.23 10.76
CA LYS A 9 -16.76 0.19 11.07
C LYS A 9 -15.89 0.85 10.00
N ALA A 10 -15.05 0.07 9.33
CA ALA A 10 -14.15 0.57 8.30
C ALA A 10 -14.85 0.78 6.94
N VAL A 11 -15.69 -0.17 6.51
CA VAL A 11 -16.32 -0.16 5.18
C VAL A 11 -17.64 0.62 5.14
N LEU A 12 -18.47 0.53 6.19
CA LEU A 12 -19.80 1.15 6.22
C LEU A 12 -19.79 2.66 5.93
N PRO A 13 -18.82 3.47 6.42
CA PRO A 13 -18.76 4.89 6.06
C PRO A 13 -18.59 5.11 4.56
N VAL A 14 -17.73 4.34 3.89
CA VAL A 14 -17.51 4.43 2.44
C VAL A 14 -18.80 4.10 1.69
N LEU A 15 -19.51 3.03 2.09
CA LEU A 15 -20.81 2.67 1.53
C LEU A 15 -21.85 3.79 1.73
N GLY A 16 -21.92 4.35 2.93
CA GLY A 16 -22.85 5.43 3.25
C GLY A 16 -22.61 6.67 2.40
N ILE A 17 -21.35 7.00 2.15
CA ILE A 17 -20.96 8.14 1.30
C ILE A 17 -21.36 7.89 -0.14
N VAL A 18 -20.99 6.72 -0.69
CA VAL A 18 -21.36 6.37 -2.06
C VAL A 18 -22.87 6.37 -2.22
N LEU A 19 -23.62 5.74 -1.30
CA LEU A 19 -25.08 5.75 -1.32
C LEU A 19 -25.66 7.17 -1.25
N LEU A 20 -25.14 8.03 -0.37
CA LEU A 20 -25.58 9.42 -0.28
C LEU A 20 -25.36 10.14 -1.60
N LEU A 21 -24.19 9.98 -2.23
CA LEU A 21 -23.89 10.56 -3.53
C LEU A 21 -24.84 10.04 -4.62
N CYS A 22 -25.11 8.73 -4.63
CA CYS A 22 -26.03 8.08 -5.57
C CYS A 22 -27.45 8.66 -5.49
N PHE A 23 -27.95 8.93 -4.28
CA PHE A 23 -29.30 9.44 -4.06
C PHE A 23 -29.43 10.97 -4.16
N SER A 24 -28.32 11.71 -4.26
CA SER A 24 -28.34 13.18 -4.22
C SER A 24 -27.71 13.84 -5.44
N ILE A 25 -26.41 13.64 -5.68
CA ILE A 25 -25.60 14.45 -6.61
C ILE A 25 -25.34 13.70 -7.92
N ALA A 26 -25.08 12.39 -7.85
CA ALA A 26 -24.65 11.58 -8.99
C ALA A 26 -25.55 10.33 -9.12
N PRO A 27 -26.72 10.42 -9.80
CA PRO A 27 -27.61 9.28 -9.93
C PRO A 27 -26.93 8.14 -10.69
N ILE A 28 -26.71 7.02 -9.99
CA ILE A 28 -26.14 5.80 -10.54
C ILE A 28 -27.24 4.91 -11.11
N SER A 29 -26.94 4.20 -12.20
CA SER A 29 -27.83 3.15 -12.72
C SER A 29 -28.13 2.12 -11.61
N PRO A 30 -29.39 1.63 -11.49
CA PRO A 30 -29.73 0.64 -10.47
C PRO A 30 -28.87 -0.62 -10.53
N GLY A 31 -28.41 -1.01 -11.72
CA GLY A 31 -27.49 -2.14 -11.92
C GLY A 31 -26.13 -1.95 -11.24
N ILE A 32 -25.47 -0.82 -11.48
CA ILE A 32 -24.17 -0.52 -10.86
C ILE A 32 -24.31 -0.34 -9.35
N LEU A 33 -25.41 0.28 -8.88
CA LEU A 33 -25.68 0.41 -7.45
C LEU A 33 -25.83 -0.96 -6.76
N MET A 34 -26.55 -1.89 -7.40
CA MET A 34 -26.68 -3.25 -6.88
C MET A 34 -25.34 -4.00 -6.92
N ALA A 35 -24.53 -3.79 -7.96
CA ALA A 35 -23.21 -4.42 -8.07
C ALA A 35 -22.29 -3.93 -6.96
N PHE A 36 -22.32 -2.63 -6.68
CA PHE A 36 -21.63 -2.03 -5.55
C PHE A 36 -22.08 -2.60 -4.20
N LEU A 37 -23.39 -2.75 -3.97
CA LEU A 37 -23.92 -3.30 -2.71
C LEU A 37 -23.59 -4.78 -2.52
N VAL A 38 -23.67 -5.61 -3.57
CA VAL A 38 -23.26 -7.01 -3.51
C VAL A 38 -21.74 -7.12 -3.33
N GLY A 39 -20.99 -6.31 -4.08
CA GLY A 39 -19.54 -6.18 -3.96
C GLY A 39 -19.11 -5.77 -2.56
N ALA A 40 -19.86 -4.89 -1.89
CA ALA A 40 -19.63 -4.49 -0.50
C ALA A 40 -19.76 -5.65 0.49
N VAL A 41 -20.73 -6.54 0.28
CA VAL A 41 -20.88 -7.75 1.09
C VAL A 41 -19.69 -8.69 0.89
N PHE A 42 -19.30 -8.91 -0.37
CA PHE A 42 -18.13 -9.73 -0.72
C PHE A 42 -16.84 -9.15 -0.14
N LEU A 43 -16.64 -7.84 -0.24
CA LEU A 43 -15.52 -7.12 0.34
C LEU A 43 -15.47 -7.28 1.86
N MET A 44 -16.58 -7.02 2.57
CA MET A 44 -16.61 -7.17 4.03
C MET A 44 -16.29 -8.61 4.48
N LEU A 45 -16.85 -9.62 3.79
CA LEU A 45 -16.55 -11.02 4.08
C LEU A 45 -15.10 -11.38 3.74
N GLY A 46 -14.62 -10.90 2.59
CA GLY A 46 -13.26 -11.10 2.10
C GLY A 46 -12.22 -10.53 3.05
N MET A 47 -12.36 -9.26 3.46
CA MET A 47 -11.44 -8.61 4.41
C MET A 47 -11.43 -9.30 5.77
N LEU A 48 -12.59 -9.77 6.26
CA LEU A 48 -12.67 -10.51 7.52
C LEU A 48 -11.86 -11.81 7.47
N LEU A 49 -12.05 -12.63 6.44
CA LEU A 49 -11.32 -13.89 6.25
C LEU A 49 -9.84 -13.63 5.99
N PHE A 50 -9.53 -12.64 5.16
CA PHE A 50 -8.17 -12.26 4.81
C PHE A 50 -7.36 -11.82 6.03
N SER A 51 -7.88 -10.88 6.82
CA SER A 51 -7.22 -10.39 8.04
C SER A 51 -6.96 -11.52 9.05
N LEU A 52 -7.90 -12.48 9.17
CA LEU A 52 -7.68 -13.69 9.97
C LEU A 52 -6.59 -14.59 9.39
N GLY A 53 -6.58 -14.75 8.07
CA GLY A 53 -5.61 -15.58 7.36
C GLY A 53 -4.18 -15.08 7.47
N VAL A 54 -3.96 -13.78 7.27
CA VAL A 54 -2.64 -13.12 7.32
C VAL A 54 -1.97 -13.30 8.68
N GLU A 55 -2.68 -13.02 9.78
CA GLU A 55 -2.14 -13.18 11.14
C GLU A 55 -1.77 -14.63 11.46
N MET A 56 -2.53 -15.60 10.91
CA MET A 56 -2.28 -17.03 11.13
C MET A 56 -1.19 -17.60 10.23
N SER A 57 -0.83 -16.91 9.14
CA SER A 57 0.09 -17.40 8.12
C SER A 57 1.24 -16.42 7.83
N MET A 58 1.01 -15.39 7.01
CA MET A 58 2.04 -14.49 6.47
C MET A 58 2.97 -13.90 7.52
N THR A 59 2.42 -13.39 8.64
CA THR A 59 3.22 -12.83 9.74
C THR A 59 4.14 -13.91 10.35
N LEU A 60 3.60 -15.10 10.62
CA LEU A 60 4.38 -16.22 11.14
C LEU A 60 5.43 -16.73 10.15
N MET A 61 5.11 -16.76 8.86
CA MET A 61 6.06 -17.16 7.83
C MET A 61 7.24 -16.17 7.77
N GLY A 62 6.95 -14.86 7.71
CA GLY A 62 7.95 -13.81 7.64
C GLY A 62 8.92 -13.84 8.83
N GLU A 63 8.39 -13.88 10.06
CA GLU A 63 9.20 -13.91 11.29
C GLU A 63 10.14 -15.13 11.34
N ARG A 64 9.64 -16.30 10.94
CA ARG A 64 10.41 -17.56 10.96
C ARG A 64 11.46 -17.62 9.86
N VAL A 65 11.13 -17.13 8.67
CA VAL A 65 12.10 -17.02 7.57
C VAL A 65 13.20 -16.02 7.94
N GLY A 66 12.85 -14.85 8.49
CA GLY A 66 13.80 -13.81 8.90
C GLY A 66 14.75 -14.29 10.00
N THR A 67 14.22 -15.01 11.00
CA THR A 67 15.03 -15.60 12.07
C THR A 67 16.01 -16.66 11.53
N CYS A 68 15.56 -17.54 10.64
CA CYS A 68 16.40 -18.58 10.06
C CYS A 68 17.50 -18.01 9.15
N MET A 69 17.15 -17.02 8.33
CA MET A 69 18.07 -16.34 7.44
C MET A 69 19.25 -15.73 8.20
N THR A 70 18.96 -15.06 9.31
CA THR A 70 19.99 -14.43 10.16
C THR A 70 20.85 -15.47 10.89
N LYS A 71 20.28 -16.59 11.35
CA LYS A 71 21.03 -17.68 12.00
C LYS A 71 22.07 -18.34 11.09
N THR A 72 21.86 -18.30 9.78
CA THR A 72 22.78 -18.92 8.82
C THR A 72 24.18 -18.26 8.81
N ARG A 73 24.30 -17.00 9.27
CA ARG A 73 25.54 -16.20 9.38
C ARG A 73 26.36 -16.04 8.09
N LYS A 74 25.91 -16.58 6.96
CA LYS A 74 26.55 -16.47 5.65
C LYS A 74 25.89 -15.36 4.84
N LEU A 75 26.60 -14.25 4.68
CA LEU A 75 26.10 -13.06 3.97
C LEU A 75 25.57 -13.39 2.56
N GLY A 76 26.28 -14.22 1.79
CA GLY A 76 25.85 -14.61 0.44
C GLY A 76 24.51 -15.36 0.40
N ILE A 77 24.21 -16.15 1.45
CA ILE A 77 22.92 -16.85 1.54
C ILE A 77 21.82 -15.87 1.91
N VAL A 78 22.10 -14.89 2.79
CA VAL A 78 21.13 -13.82 3.11
C VAL A 78 20.80 -12.98 1.88
N ILE A 79 21.81 -12.61 1.08
CA ILE A 79 21.63 -11.87 -0.17
C ILE A 79 20.76 -12.66 -1.16
N LEU A 80 21.12 -13.92 -1.42
CA LEU A 80 20.39 -14.76 -2.37
C LEU A 80 18.94 -15.00 -1.91
N MET A 81 18.74 -15.36 -0.64
CA MET A 81 17.41 -15.61 -0.09
C MET A 81 16.58 -14.33 -0.05
N GLY A 82 17.18 -13.19 0.32
CA GLY A 82 16.52 -11.89 0.29
C GLY A 82 16.04 -11.51 -1.11
N PHE A 83 16.89 -11.68 -2.12
CA PHE A 83 16.50 -11.41 -3.51
C PHE A 83 15.36 -12.30 -3.98
N VAL A 84 15.49 -13.62 -3.79
CA VAL A 84 14.47 -14.61 -4.21
C VAL A 84 13.16 -14.36 -3.47
N LEU A 85 13.22 -14.06 -2.18
CA LEU A 85 12.05 -13.78 -1.36
C LEU A 85 11.34 -12.52 -1.84
N GLY A 86 12.07 -11.42 -2.08
CA GLY A 86 11.49 -10.18 -2.58
C GLY A 86 10.83 -10.38 -3.94
N PHE A 87 11.51 -11.09 -4.86
CA PHE A 87 10.94 -11.44 -6.15
C PHE A 87 9.63 -12.25 -6.02
N ILE A 88 9.64 -13.31 -5.21
CA ILE A 88 8.48 -14.21 -5.05
C ILE A 88 7.30 -13.47 -4.41
N ILE A 89 7.54 -12.69 -3.36
CA ILE A 89 6.47 -11.94 -2.67
C ILE A 89 5.82 -10.95 -3.63
N THR A 90 6.61 -10.23 -4.44
CA THR A 90 6.07 -9.26 -5.40
C THR A 90 5.30 -9.91 -6.53
N VAL A 91 5.74 -11.05 -7.06
CA VAL A 91 4.94 -11.82 -8.03
C VAL A 91 3.64 -12.34 -7.40
N SER A 92 3.65 -12.59 -6.09
CA SER A 92 2.49 -12.99 -5.30
C SER A 92 1.57 -11.84 -4.89
N GLU A 93 1.87 -10.59 -5.26
CA GLU A 93 1.06 -9.43 -4.91
C GLU A 93 -0.08 -9.25 -5.93
N PRO A 94 -1.36 -9.46 -5.54
CA PRO A 94 -2.50 -9.31 -6.44
C PRO A 94 -2.66 -7.89 -7.00
N ASP A 95 -2.34 -6.86 -6.22
CA ASP A 95 -2.54 -5.48 -6.66
C ASP A 95 -1.65 -5.12 -7.85
N LEU A 96 -0.46 -5.73 -7.93
CA LEU A 96 0.45 -5.56 -9.05
C LEU A 96 -0.14 -6.13 -10.35
N GLN A 97 -0.98 -7.17 -10.26
CA GLN A 97 -1.66 -7.76 -11.42
C GLN A 97 -2.74 -6.80 -11.93
N VAL A 98 -3.53 -6.24 -11.01
CA VAL A 98 -4.55 -5.23 -11.33
C VAL A 98 -3.90 -4.00 -12.00
N LEU A 99 -2.78 -3.50 -11.47
CA LEU A 99 -2.06 -2.40 -12.11
C LEU A 99 -1.55 -2.79 -13.50
N ALA A 100 -1.02 -4.00 -13.66
CA ALA A 100 -0.48 -4.45 -14.94
C ALA A 100 -1.56 -4.58 -16.02
N GLU A 101 -2.78 -4.96 -15.66
CA GLU A 101 -3.92 -4.99 -16.59
C GLU A 101 -4.38 -3.61 -17.02
N GLN A 102 -4.25 -2.62 -16.13
CA GLN A 102 -4.64 -1.24 -16.41
C GLN A 102 -3.61 -0.48 -17.27
N VAL A 103 -2.38 -1.00 -17.42
CA VAL A 103 -1.29 -0.37 -18.18
C VAL A 103 -1.22 -0.98 -19.59
N PRO A 104 -1.74 -0.31 -20.63
CA PRO A 104 -1.81 -0.89 -21.97
C PRO A 104 -0.43 -0.95 -22.66
N SER A 105 0.49 -0.07 -22.26
CA SER A 105 1.74 0.18 -22.99
C SER A 105 2.82 -0.90 -22.81
N VAL A 106 2.65 -1.83 -21.87
CA VAL A 106 3.64 -2.85 -21.53
C VAL A 106 2.97 -4.19 -21.31
N PRO A 107 3.49 -5.30 -21.87
CA PRO A 107 2.99 -6.63 -21.55
C PRO A 107 3.04 -6.92 -20.05
N ASN A 108 1.92 -7.39 -19.47
CA ASN A 108 1.75 -7.56 -18.02
C ASN A 108 2.90 -8.36 -17.39
N LEU A 109 3.34 -9.45 -18.02
CA LEU A 109 4.43 -10.29 -17.52
C LEU A 109 5.76 -9.52 -17.42
N ILE A 110 6.06 -8.63 -18.37
CA ILE A 110 7.30 -7.86 -18.38
C ILE A 110 7.27 -6.83 -17.26
N LEU A 111 6.14 -6.15 -17.07
CA LEU A 111 5.95 -5.20 -15.98
C LEU A 111 6.09 -5.90 -14.62
N ILE A 112 5.38 -7.01 -14.41
CA ILE A 112 5.42 -7.78 -13.16
C ILE A 112 6.83 -8.27 -12.85
N VAL A 113 7.53 -8.85 -13.83
CA VAL A 113 8.91 -9.34 -13.63
C VAL A 113 9.89 -8.21 -13.35
N ALA A 114 9.79 -7.08 -14.07
CA ALA A 114 10.65 -5.93 -13.85
C ALA A 114 10.47 -5.38 -12.41
N VAL A 115 9.23 -5.20 -11.99
CA VAL A 115 8.88 -4.75 -10.64
C VAL A 115 9.37 -5.73 -9.58
N ALA A 116 9.17 -7.04 -9.77
CA ALA A 116 9.64 -8.08 -8.85
C ALA A 116 11.17 -8.12 -8.72
N VAL A 117 11.91 -7.91 -9.82
CA VAL A 117 13.37 -7.77 -9.77
C VAL A 117 13.78 -6.52 -8.99
N GLY A 118 13.09 -5.39 -9.21
CA GLY A 118 13.30 -4.15 -8.48
C GLY A 118 13.13 -4.32 -6.98
N VAL A 119 12.01 -4.93 -6.54
CA VAL A 119 11.77 -5.23 -5.12
C VAL A 119 12.80 -6.21 -4.58
N GLY A 120 13.15 -7.27 -5.31
CA GLY A 120 14.17 -8.23 -4.90
C GLY A 120 15.53 -7.57 -4.59
N ILE A 121 15.98 -6.65 -5.44
CA ILE A 121 17.22 -5.90 -5.24
C ILE A 121 17.10 -4.99 -4.00
N PHE A 122 16.01 -4.26 -3.87
CA PHE A 122 15.84 -3.31 -2.76
C PHE A 122 15.57 -3.99 -1.42
N LEU A 123 14.96 -5.18 -1.42
CA LEU A 123 14.85 -6.00 -0.22
C LEU A 123 16.25 -6.44 0.24
N VAL A 124 17.14 -6.84 -0.67
CA VAL A 124 18.54 -7.09 -0.31
C VAL A 124 19.20 -5.85 0.28
N VAL A 125 19.03 -4.67 -0.33
CA VAL A 125 19.58 -3.42 0.20
C VAL A 125 19.04 -3.13 1.61
N ALA A 126 17.74 -3.32 1.83
CA ALA A 126 17.10 -3.12 3.13
C ALA A 126 17.60 -4.12 4.19
N LEU A 127 17.80 -5.39 3.80
CA LEU A 127 18.40 -6.41 4.66
C LEU A 127 19.86 -6.06 5.02
N LEU A 128 20.65 -5.62 4.04
CA LEU A 128 22.04 -5.19 4.27
C LEU A 128 22.10 -3.96 5.18
N ARG A 129 21.19 -3.00 5.01
CA ARG A 129 21.03 -1.84 5.91
C ARG A 129 20.86 -2.31 7.35
N MET A 130 19.94 -3.24 7.61
CA MET A 130 19.73 -3.78 8.97
C MET A 130 20.92 -4.56 9.50
N LEU A 131 21.64 -5.31 8.65
CA LEU A 131 22.82 -6.08 9.08
C LEU A 131 24.03 -5.20 9.40
N PHE A 132 24.20 -4.08 8.69
CA PHE A 132 25.30 -3.14 8.88
C PHE A 132 24.93 -1.90 9.71
N SER A 133 23.71 -1.86 10.27
CA SER A 133 23.18 -0.74 11.06
C SER A 133 23.32 0.63 10.38
N VAL A 134 23.01 0.68 9.07
CA VAL A 134 23.05 1.93 8.29
C VAL A 134 21.77 2.73 8.51
N ALA A 135 21.90 4.05 8.70
CA ALA A 135 20.75 4.93 8.89
C ALA A 135 19.85 4.98 7.64
N LEU A 136 18.52 4.98 7.85
CA LEU A 136 17.52 5.04 6.78
C LEU A 136 17.52 6.36 5.99
N PRO A 137 17.55 7.57 6.61
CA PRO A 137 17.37 8.82 5.87
C PRO A 137 18.40 9.07 4.74
N PRO A 138 19.72 8.86 4.95
CA PRO A 138 20.70 9.03 3.87
C PRO A 138 20.43 8.11 2.67
N LEU A 139 19.96 6.90 2.94
CA LEU A 139 19.65 5.91 1.90
C LEU A 139 18.42 6.31 1.10
N LEU A 140 17.37 6.81 1.77
CA LEU A 140 16.19 7.36 1.12
C LEU A 140 16.55 8.55 0.24
N VAL A 141 17.34 9.50 0.74
CA VAL A 141 17.78 10.67 -0.04
C VAL A 141 18.56 10.23 -1.28
N ALA A 142 19.52 9.32 -1.13
CA ALA A 142 20.33 8.84 -2.25
C ALA A 142 19.48 8.18 -3.35
N PHE A 143 18.57 7.26 -2.98
CA PHE A 143 17.77 6.55 -3.97
C PHE A 143 16.63 7.37 -4.56
N TYR A 144 15.96 8.22 -3.77
CA TYR A 144 14.95 9.13 -4.33
C TYR A 144 15.60 10.18 -5.24
N LEU A 145 16.81 10.64 -4.95
CA LEU A 145 17.56 11.49 -5.88
C LEU A 145 17.85 10.75 -7.20
N ALA A 146 18.22 9.47 -7.15
CA ALA A 146 18.38 8.65 -8.35
C ALA A 146 17.07 8.48 -9.12
N VAL A 147 15.94 8.24 -8.42
CA VAL A 147 14.59 8.19 -9.01
C VAL A 147 14.27 9.48 -9.74
N PHE A 148 14.43 10.64 -9.10
CA PHE A 148 14.11 11.93 -9.71
C PHE A 148 15.02 12.27 -10.87
N LEU A 149 16.33 11.98 -10.77
CA LEU A 149 17.25 12.15 -11.89
C LEU A 149 16.84 11.31 -13.09
N LEU A 150 16.47 10.04 -12.87
CA LEU A 150 16.04 9.15 -13.94
C LEU A 150 14.70 9.58 -14.53
N ALA A 151 13.77 10.05 -13.69
CA ALA A 151 12.44 10.50 -14.09
C ALA A 151 12.48 11.66 -15.11
N PHE A 152 13.51 12.53 -15.10
CA PHE A 152 13.66 13.57 -16.12
C PHE A 152 13.90 13.04 -17.54
N PHE A 153 14.33 11.79 -17.67
CA PHE A 153 14.61 11.17 -18.96
C PHE A 153 13.48 10.26 -19.46
N VAL A 154 12.44 10.03 -18.65
CA VAL A 154 11.35 9.08 -18.94
C VAL A 154 10.11 9.83 -19.45
N PRO A 155 9.36 9.29 -20.44
CA PRO A 155 8.12 9.90 -20.92
C PRO A 155 7.05 10.03 -19.84
N ASP A 156 6.23 11.08 -19.91
CA ASP A 156 5.16 11.37 -18.93
C ASP A 156 4.16 10.21 -18.75
N SER A 157 3.92 9.42 -19.80
CA SER A 157 3.02 8.25 -19.75
C SER A 157 3.54 7.14 -18.83
N PHE A 158 4.86 6.99 -18.68
CA PHE A 158 5.47 6.01 -17.80
C PHE A 158 5.71 6.55 -16.39
N LEU A 159 5.81 7.88 -16.23
CA LEU A 159 6.06 8.48 -14.91
C LEU A 159 4.97 8.14 -13.91
N ALA A 160 3.71 8.36 -14.29
CA ALA A 160 2.58 8.10 -13.41
C ALA A 160 2.49 6.60 -13.02
N VAL A 161 2.68 5.72 -14.00
CA VAL A 161 2.72 4.26 -13.79
C VAL A 161 3.89 3.84 -12.90
N ALA A 162 5.07 4.45 -13.07
CA ALA A 162 6.25 4.10 -12.28
C ALA A 162 6.04 4.41 -10.80
N PHE A 163 5.53 5.59 -10.47
CA PHE A 163 5.26 5.93 -9.07
C PHE A 163 4.07 5.14 -8.50
N ASP A 164 3.03 4.86 -9.30
CA ASP A 164 1.92 3.99 -8.86
C ASP A 164 2.42 2.57 -8.55
N SER A 165 3.35 2.02 -9.35
CA SER A 165 3.92 0.68 -9.12
C SER A 165 4.60 0.55 -7.76
N GLY A 166 5.26 1.61 -7.28
CA GLY A 166 5.84 1.64 -5.94
C GLY A 166 4.79 1.47 -4.84
N GLY A 167 3.67 2.19 -4.95
CA GLY A 167 2.58 2.13 -3.98
C GLY A 167 1.72 0.86 -4.06
N VAL A 168 1.66 0.24 -5.24
CA VAL A 168 0.90 -1.01 -5.46
C VAL A 168 1.64 -2.24 -4.93
N THR A 169 2.98 -2.22 -4.92
CA THR A 169 3.78 -3.35 -4.40
C THR A 169 3.78 -3.48 -2.87
N THR A 170 3.22 -2.49 -2.18
CA THR A 170 3.03 -2.47 -0.73
C THR A 170 1.63 -2.90 -0.35
N GLY A 171 1.13 -3.92 -1.06
CA GLY A 171 -0.19 -4.47 -0.88
C GLY A 171 -0.33 -5.33 0.38
N PRO A 172 -1.52 -5.91 0.57
CA PRO A 172 -1.95 -6.52 1.82
C PRO A 172 -1.20 -7.83 2.12
N MET A 173 -0.48 -8.38 1.13
CA MET A 173 0.36 -9.56 1.28
C MET A 173 1.81 -9.21 1.58
N THR A 174 2.39 -8.29 0.81
CA THR A 174 3.80 -7.92 0.91
C THR A 174 4.14 -7.24 2.23
N VAL A 175 3.30 -6.32 2.70
CA VAL A 175 3.58 -5.52 3.90
C VAL A 175 3.67 -6.39 5.15
N PRO A 176 2.65 -7.21 5.52
CA PRO A 176 2.73 -8.00 6.74
C PRO A 176 3.91 -8.97 6.72
N PHE A 177 4.25 -9.51 5.55
CA PHE A 177 5.35 -10.43 5.39
C PHE A 177 6.71 -9.73 5.58
N ILE A 178 6.98 -8.63 4.85
CA ILE A 178 8.26 -7.90 4.93
C ILE A 178 8.47 -7.30 6.33
N MET A 179 7.40 -6.77 6.94
CA MET A 179 7.45 -6.28 8.32
C MET A 179 7.80 -7.40 9.30
N ALA A 180 7.12 -8.55 9.20
CA ALA A 180 7.41 -9.69 10.06
C ALA A 180 8.82 -10.26 9.82
N LEU A 181 9.31 -10.24 8.58
CA LEU A 181 10.68 -10.58 8.24
C LEU A 181 11.67 -9.69 9.00
N GLY A 182 11.44 -8.38 9.01
CA GLY A 182 12.23 -7.40 9.75
C GLY A 182 12.29 -7.68 11.24
N VAL A 183 11.12 -7.87 11.87
CA VAL A 183 11.00 -8.26 13.27
C VAL A 183 11.74 -9.56 13.55
N GLY A 184 11.63 -10.55 12.66
CA GLY A 184 12.36 -11.82 12.78
C GLY A 184 13.88 -11.65 12.75
N ILE A 185 14.41 -10.74 11.93
CA ILE A 185 15.84 -10.43 11.85
C ILE A 185 16.29 -9.67 13.11
N ALA A 186 15.53 -8.66 13.52
CA ALA A 186 15.80 -7.85 14.70
C ALA A 186 15.83 -8.67 15.99
N SER A 187 14.96 -9.67 16.14
CA SER A 187 14.87 -10.53 17.33
C SER A 187 16.15 -11.33 17.65
N ILE A 188 17.04 -11.50 16.67
CA ILE A 188 18.32 -12.21 16.84
C ILE A 188 19.48 -11.24 17.08
N ARG A 189 19.27 -9.95 16.78
CA ARG A 189 20.27 -8.91 16.97
C ARG A 189 20.25 -8.48 18.44
N ASN A 190 21.40 -8.52 19.09
CA ASN A 190 21.53 -8.25 20.53
C ASN A 190 21.80 -6.75 20.82
N ASP A 191 21.28 -5.86 19.98
CA ASP A 191 21.53 -4.42 20.00
C ASP A 191 20.26 -3.67 20.42
N ARG A 192 20.38 -2.61 21.23
CA ARG A 192 19.24 -1.81 21.73
C ARG A 192 18.46 -1.14 20.60
N HIS A 193 19.08 -0.93 19.43
CA HIS A 193 18.45 -0.32 18.25
C HIS A 193 17.79 -1.33 17.28
N ALA A 194 17.73 -2.62 17.64
CA ALA A 194 17.23 -3.65 16.73
C ALA A 194 15.74 -3.49 16.40
N SER A 195 14.92 -3.06 17.37
CA SER A 195 13.49 -2.79 17.18
C SER A 195 13.25 -1.63 16.20
N ASP A 196 14.01 -0.55 16.33
CA ASP A 196 13.87 0.66 15.48
C ASP A 196 14.27 0.38 14.02
N ASP A 197 15.27 -0.49 13.83
CA ASP A 197 15.72 -0.90 12.50
C ASP A 197 14.77 -1.89 11.81
N SER A 198 13.78 -2.44 12.51
CA SER A 198 12.76 -3.30 11.92
C SER A 198 11.83 -2.55 10.97
N PHE A 199 11.72 -1.23 11.16
CA PHE A 199 10.95 -0.33 10.28
C PHE A 199 11.84 0.29 9.18
N GLY A 200 11.21 0.68 8.07
CA GLY A 200 11.86 1.22 6.88
C GLY A 200 12.30 0.16 5.88
N LEU A 201 11.92 -1.11 6.08
CA LEU A 201 12.11 -2.18 5.11
C LEU A 201 11.20 -2.01 3.91
N VAL A 202 9.90 -1.78 4.19
CA VAL A 202 8.87 -1.59 3.17
C VAL A 202 9.17 -0.31 2.37
N ALA A 203 9.60 0.74 3.06
CA ALA A 203 10.04 2.01 2.48
C ALA A 203 11.14 1.87 1.40
N LEU A 204 12.15 1.03 1.64
CA LEU A 204 13.20 0.80 0.65
C LEU A 204 12.70 -0.10 -0.48
N CYS A 205 11.92 -1.13 -0.13
CA CYS A 205 11.36 -2.04 -1.12
C CYS A 205 10.48 -1.33 -2.15
N SER A 206 9.72 -0.29 -1.75
CA SER A 206 8.85 0.46 -2.67
C SER A 206 9.60 1.36 -3.66
N ILE A 207 10.87 1.68 -3.42
CA ILE A 207 11.71 2.43 -4.37
C ILE A 207 12.15 1.55 -5.56
N GLY A 208 12.35 0.26 -5.32
CA GLY A 208 12.73 -0.72 -6.33
C GLY A 208 11.80 -0.78 -7.55
N PRO A 209 10.47 -0.96 -7.38
CA PRO A 209 9.46 -0.88 -8.44
C PRO A 209 9.55 0.41 -9.23
N ILE A 210 9.64 1.56 -8.56
CA ILE A 210 9.68 2.87 -9.21
C ILE A 210 10.89 2.93 -10.15
N LEU A 211 12.08 2.57 -9.66
CA LEU A 211 13.28 2.53 -10.49
C LEU A 211 13.17 1.51 -11.63
N ALA A 212 12.62 0.33 -11.37
CA ALA A 212 12.48 -0.71 -12.38
C ALA A 212 11.55 -0.27 -13.52
N VAL A 213 10.42 0.36 -13.22
CA VAL A 213 9.48 0.86 -14.23
C VAL A 213 10.02 2.10 -14.95
N LEU A 214 10.76 2.98 -14.26
CA LEU A 214 11.46 4.09 -14.93
C LEU A 214 12.51 3.58 -15.93
N ILE A 215 13.32 2.59 -15.54
CA ILE A 215 14.28 1.94 -16.45
C ILE A 215 13.53 1.27 -17.61
N LEU A 216 12.41 0.60 -17.33
CA LEU A 216 11.59 -0.02 -18.37
C LEU A 216 11.06 1.02 -19.36
N GLY A 217 10.62 2.18 -18.90
CA GLY A 217 10.15 3.30 -19.74
C GLY A 217 11.25 3.94 -20.59
N LEU A 218 12.53 3.75 -20.27
CA LEU A 218 13.65 4.13 -21.15
C LEU A 218 13.89 3.10 -22.27
N ILE A 219 13.56 1.84 -22.02
CA ILE A 219 13.76 0.72 -22.96
C ILE A 219 12.57 0.61 -23.91
N TYR A 220 11.35 0.69 -23.36
CA TYR A 220 10.09 0.70 -24.10
C TYR A 220 9.74 2.15 -24.45
N LEU A 221 10.13 2.59 -25.65
CA LEU A 221 9.60 3.83 -26.19
C LEU A 221 8.12 3.63 -26.55
N PRO A 222 7.21 4.49 -26.06
CA PRO A 222 5.79 4.34 -26.36
C PRO A 222 5.52 4.67 -27.84
N GLU A 223 4.87 3.75 -28.55
CA GLU A 223 3.86 4.17 -29.51
C GLU A 223 2.70 4.75 -28.70
N ASN A 224 2.11 5.86 -29.14
CA ASN A 224 0.96 6.50 -28.47
C ASN A 224 -0.26 5.56 -28.49
N GLN A 225 -0.28 4.57 -27.60
CA GLN A 225 -1.44 3.73 -27.39
C GLN A 225 -2.42 4.53 -26.56
N GLU A 226 -3.53 4.91 -27.18
CA GLU A 226 -4.68 5.44 -26.46
C GLU A 226 -5.20 4.33 -25.52
N TYR A 227 -5.28 4.64 -24.23
CA TYR A 227 -6.00 3.80 -23.29
C TYR A 227 -7.48 3.90 -23.63
N VAL A 228 -8.06 2.79 -24.07
CA VAL A 228 -9.51 2.65 -24.25
C VAL A 228 -10.06 2.08 -22.95
N PRO A 229 -10.85 2.85 -22.17
CA PRO A 229 -11.46 2.33 -20.96
C PRO A 229 -12.36 1.15 -21.29
N ASP A 230 -12.34 0.12 -20.46
CA ASP A 230 -13.34 -0.94 -20.55
C ASP A 230 -14.74 -0.36 -20.37
N ALA A 231 -15.70 -0.88 -21.15
CA ALA A 231 -17.07 -0.45 -21.06
C ALA A 231 -17.63 -0.77 -19.67
N ILE A 232 -18.21 0.23 -19.00
CA ILE A 232 -18.84 0.05 -17.69
C ILE A 232 -20.00 -0.96 -17.88
N PRO A 233 -20.00 -2.11 -17.17
CA PRO A 233 -21.05 -3.10 -17.31
C PRO A 233 -22.41 -2.51 -16.93
N GLU A 234 -23.38 -2.56 -17.84
CA GLU A 234 -24.77 -2.22 -17.56
C GLU A 234 -25.58 -3.48 -17.30
N PHE A 235 -26.12 -3.62 -16.09
CA PHE A 235 -26.94 -4.76 -15.71
C PHE A 235 -28.42 -4.40 -15.80
N SER A 236 -29.16 -5.15 -16.62
CA SER A 236 -30.60 -4.96 -16.83
C SER A 236 -31.46 -5.70 -15.80
N SER A 237 -30.91 -6.77 -15.20
CA SER A 237 -31.61 -7.64 -14.24
C SER A 237 -30.69 -8.12 -13.12
N SER A 238 -31.25 -8.34 -11.92
CA SER A 238 -30.52 -8.92 -10.79
C SER A 238 -29.96 -10.31 -11.08
N VAL A 239 -30.57 -11.05 -12.01
CA VAL A 239 -30.08 -12.37 -12.46
C VAL A 239 -28.82 -12.23 -13.30
N GLU A 240 -28.76 -11.22 -14.16
CA GLU A 240 -27.59 -10.92 -15.00
C GLU A 240 -26.40 -10.50 -14.12
N LEU A 241 -26.66 -9.64 -13.13
CA LEU A 241 -25.67 -9.28 -12.13
C LEU A 241 -25.16 -10.49 -11.32
N GLY A 242 -26.07 -11.32 -10.82
CA GLY A 242 -25.68 -12.52 -10.07
C GLY A 242 -24.86 -13.50 -10.91
N ARG A 243 -25.21 -13.62 -12.20
CA ARG A 243 -24.45 -14.44 -13.16
C ARG A 243 -23.08 -13.84 -13.44
N TYR A 244 -22.95 -12.53 -13.59
CA TYR A 244 -21.67 -11.84 -13.76
C TYR A 244 -20.72 -12.12 -12.59
N PHE A 245 -21.19 -11.96 -11.34
CA PHE A 245 -20.40 -12.34 -10.16
C PHE A 245 -19.99 -13.82 -10.15
N LEU A 246 -20.84 -14.73 -10.63
CA LEU A 246 -20.55 -16.17 -10.71
C LEU A 246 -19.58 -16.53 -11.84
N GLU A 247 -19.58 -15.78 -12.95
CA GLU A 247 -18.67 -15.96 -14.08
C GLU A 247 -17.26 -15.44 -13.76
N GLU A 248 -17.17 -14.33 -13.04
CA GLU A 248 -15.92 -13.69 -12.62
C GLU A 248 -15.23 -14.41 -11.44
N LEU A 249 -16.00 -15.03 -10.53
CA LEU A 249 -15.45 -15.68 -9.33
C LEU A 249 -14.42 -16.79 -9.66
N PRO A 250 -14.66 -17.71 -10.62
CA PRO A 250 -13.65 -18.68 -11.06
C PRO A 250 -12.35 -18.08 -11.59
N GLU A 251 -12.41 -16.91 -12.23
CA GLU A 251 -11.24 -16.20 -12.74
C GLU A 251 -10.38 -15.68 -11.58
N TYR A 252 -10.97 -14.97 -10.62
CA TYR A 252 -10.28 -14.55 -9.40
C TYR A 252 -9.80 -15.73 -8.54
N MET A 253 -10.52 -16.86 -8.53
CA MET A 253 -10.05 -18.08 -7.88
C MET A 253 -8.75 -18.60 -8.51
N LYS A 254 -8.67 -18.58 -9.85
CA LYS A 254 -7.49 -19.02 -10.60
C LYS A 254 -6.34 -18.03 -10.43
N GLU A 255 -6.60 -16.73 -10.56
CA GLU A 255 -5.61 -15.69 -10.33
C GLU A 255 -5.01 -15.82 -8.93
N MET A 256 -5.85 -15.85 -7.88
CA MET A 256 -5.34 -15.97 -6.52
C MET A 256 -4.61 -17.28 -6.26
N ALA A 257 -4.99 -18.37 -6.92
CA ALA A 257 -4.27 -19.62 -6.80
C ALA A 257 -2.87 -19.51 -7.41
N ILE A 258 -2.76 -18.89 -8.59
CA ILE A 258 -1.48 -18.66 -9.27
C ILE A 258 -0.62 -17.67 -8.48
N SER A 259 -1.21 -16.58 -7.95
CA SER A 259 -0.50 -15.56 -7.18
C SER A 259 0.03 -16.11 -5.86
N LEU A 260 -0.76 -16.90 -5.12
CA LEU A 260 -0.31 -17.45 -3.83
C LEU A 260 0.61 -18.67 -3.98
N LEU A 261 0.61 -19.36 -5.12
CA LEU A 261 1.38 -20.59 -5.29
C LEU A 261 2.90 -20.38 -5.07
N PRO A 262 3.57 -19.37 -5.66
CA PRO A 262 5.00 -19.11 -5.45
C PRO A 262 5.40 -18.99 -3.98
N ILE A 263 4.68 -18.18 -3.19
CA ILE A 263 4.98 -17.98 -1.77
C ILE A 263 4.71 -19.24 -0.93
N VAL A 264 3.65 -20.00 -1.25
CA VAL A 264 3.36 -21.28 -0.58
C VAL A 264 4.44 -22.31 -0.88
N LEU A 265 4.85 -22.44 -2.15
CA LEU A 265 5.91 -23.37 -2.57
C LEU A 265 7.24 -23.01 -1.90
N PHE A 266 7.59 -21.73 -1.88
CA PHE A 266 8.77 -21.22 -1.19
C PHE A 266 8.76 -21.58 0.29
N PHE A 267 7.65 -21.32 0.98
CA PHE A 267 7.51 -21.62 2.40
C PHE A 267 7.60 -23.14 2.67
N VAL A 268 6.94 -23.97 1.87
CA VAL A 268 7.01 -25.44 2.01
C VAL A 268 8.43 -25.94 1.80
N LEU A 269 9.15 -25.43 0.79
CA LEU A 269 10.54 -25.77 0.55
C LEU A 269 11.42 -25.43 1.76
N PHE A 270 11.30 -24.21 2.28
CA PHE A 270 12.03 -23.77 3.46
C PHE A 270 11.67 -24.55 4.72
N GLN A 271 10.40 -24.87 4.89
CA GLN A 271 9.91 -25.69 6.00
C GLN A 271 10.49 -27.11 5.95
N VAL A 272 10.62 -27.71 4.77
CA VAL A 272 11.24 -29.05 4.61
C VAL A 272 12.74 -29.01 4.90
N ILE A 273 13.45 -27.97 4.44
CA ILE A 273 14.91 -27.84 4.59
C ILE A 273 15.29 -27.46 6.03
N PHE A 274 14.66 -26.42 6.59
CA PHE A 274 15.07 -25.79 7.84
C PHE A 274 14.18 -26.12 9.04
N ARG A 275 13.06 -26.82 8.83
CA ARG A 275 12.05 -27.13 9.87
C ARG A 275 11.70 -25.88 10.70
N LEU A 276 11.31 -24.82 10.00
CA LEU A 276 11.03 -23.49 10.57
C LEU A 276 9.97 -23.52 11.68
N VAL A 277 8.93 -24.35 11.53
CA VAL A 277 7.81 -24.42 12.47
C VAL A 277 7.48 -25.84 12.94
N PRO A 278 7.06 -26.01 14.21
CA PRO A 278 6.56 -27.28 14.72
C PRO A 278 5.19 -27.64 14.09
N GLY A 279 4.85 -28.93 14.05
CA GLY A 279 3.67 -29.43 13.33
C GLY A 279 2.33 -28.76 13.69
N LYS A 280 2.12 -28.38 14.96
CA LYS A 280 0.91 -27.66 15.39
C LYS A 280 0.81 -26.27 14.76
N SER A 281 1.92 -25.53 14.70
CA SER A 281 1.98 -24.22 14.04
C SER A 281 1.88 -24.36 12.52
N LEU A 282 2.37 -25.46 11.94
CA LEU A 282 2.24 -25.73 10.51
C LEU A 282 0.77 -25.92 10.10
N ILE A 283 -0.04 -26.62 10.92
CA ILE A 283 -1.49 -26.73 10.71
C ILE A 283 -2.14 -25.34 10.79
N ARG A 284 -1.75 -24.52 11.77
CA ARG A 284 -2.26 -23.15 11.91
C ARG A 284 -1.96 -22.30 10.66
N ILE A 285 -0.75 -22.40 10.12
CA ILE A 285 -0.36 -21.73 8.88
C ILE A 285 -1.16 -22.24 7.69
N GLY A 286 -1.39 -23.56 7.58
CA GLY A 286 -2.21 -24.15 6.53
C GLY A 286 -3.66 -23.64 6.57
N ILE A 287 -4.28 -23.57 7.76
CA ILE A 287 -5.61 -22.98 7.93
C ILE A 287 -5.59 -21.49 7.58
N GLY A 288 -4.55 -20.76 8.00
CA GLY A 288 -4.36 -19.35 7.68
C GLY A 288 -4.25 -19.11 6.17
N LEU A 289 -3.55 -19.97 5.43
CA LEU A 289 -3.46 -19.91 3.97
C LEU A 289 -4.82 -20.11 3.30
N VAL A 290 -5.64 -21.04 3.79
CA VAL A 290 -7.01 -21.25 3.27
C VAL A 290 -7.88 -20.02 3.49
N TYR A 291 -7.83 -19.41 4.68
CA TYR A 291 -8.54 -18.17 4.96
C TYR A 291 -8.03 -16.99 4.13
N THR A 292 -6.72 -16.90 3.92
CA THR A 292 -6.11 -15.86 3.08
C THR A 292 -6.59 -16.00 1.63
N TYR A 293 -6.54 -17.22 1.08
CA TYR A 293 -7.01 -17.50 -0.28
C TYR A 293 -8.50 -17.18 -0.44
N ALA A 294 -9.36 -17.73 0.43
CA ALA A 294 -10.81 -17.47 0.36
C ALA A 294 -11.13 -15.98 0.57
N GLY A 295 -10.40 -15.32 1.47
CA GLY A 295 -10.53 -13.89 1.73
C GLY A 295 -10.16 -13.04 0.52
N LEU A 296 -9.00 -13.29 -0.10
CA LEU A 296 -8.55 -12.57 -1.30
C LEU A 296 -9.48 -12.77 -2.49
N VAL A 297 -9.97 -13.99 -2.73
CA VAL A 297 -10.91 -14.25 -3.82
C VAL A 297 -12.20 -13.43 -3.65
N LEU A 298 -12.81 -13.48 -2.46
CA LEU A 298 -14.03 -12.71 -2.19
C LEU A 298 -13.76 -11.20 -2.22
N PHE A 299 -12.62 -10.77 -1.70
CA PHE A 299 -12.22 -9.37 -1.68
C PHE A 299 -12.05 -8.82 -3.10
N LEU A 300 -11.20 -9.45 -3.92
CA LEU A 300 -10.94 -9.03 -5.31
C LEU A 300 -12.18 -9.10 -6.19
N THR A 301 -12.97 -10.16 -6.06
CA THR A 301 -14.27 -10.24 -6.75
C THR A 301 -15.15 -9.06 -6.34
N GLY A 302 -15.26 -8.77 -5.04
CA GLY A 302 -16.07 -7.67 -4.54
C GLY A 302 -15.62 -6.29 -5.03
N VAL A 303 -14.30 -6.03 -5.04
CA VAL A 303 -13.78 -4.73 -5.46
C VAL A 303 -13.75 -4.55 -6.97
N ASN A 304 -13.34 -5.55 -7.76
CA ASN A 304 -13.26 -5.41 -9.21
C ASN A 304 -14.63 -5.47 -9.89
N VAL A 305 -15.54 -6.33 -9.42
CA VAL A 305 -16.89 -6.43 -9.99
C VAL A 305 -17.83 -5.34 -9.47
N GLY A 306 -17.68 -4.94 -8.20
CA GLY A 306 -18.59 -4.00 -7.54
C GLY A 306 -18.06 -2.56 -7.47
N PHE A 307 -16.84 -2.38 -6.94
CA PHE A 307 -16.30 -1.04 -6.63
C PHE A 307 -15.71 -0.36 -7.86
N SER A 308 -14.94 -1.05 -8.71
CA SER A 308 -14.29 -0.44 -9.87
C SER A 308 -15.27 0.21 -10.85
N PRO A 309 -16.34 -0.48 -11.30
CA PRO A 309 -17.38 0.13 -12.15
C PRO A 309 -18.10 1.30 -11.45
N ALA A 310 -18.38 1.17 -10.15
CA ALA A 310 -19.03 2.21 -9.38
C ALA A 310 -18.15 3.46 -9.22
N GLY A 311 -16.85 3.27 -8.98
CA GLY A 311 -15.85 4.33 -8.91
C GLY A 311 -15.76 5.07 -10.24
N ASN A 312 -15.58 4.33 -11.34
CA ASN A 312 -15.51 4.90 -12.69
C ASN A 312 -16.76 5.73 -13.03
N TYR A 313 -17.94 5.14 -12.85
CA TYR A 313 -19.21 5.84 -13.11
C TYR A 313 -19.39 7.10 -12.23
N LEU A 314 -19.09 7.01 -10.93
CA LEU A 314 -19.15 8.17 -10.02
C LEU A 314 -18.22 9.30 -10.47
N GLY A 315 -16.99 8.96 -10.83
CA GLY A 315 -16.02 9.93 -11.33
C GLY A 315 -16.53 10.62 -12.59
N GLN A 316 -17.05 9.84 -13.53
CA GLN A 316 -17.59 10.33 -14.80
C GLN A 316 -18.76 11.30 -14.57
N VAL A 317 -19.74 10.91 -13.76
CA VAL A 317 -20.92 11.75 -13.49
C VAL A 317 -20.55 13.02 -12.75
N LEU A 318 -19.72 12.94 -11.69
CA LEU A 318 -19.34 14.11 -10.90
C LEU A 318 -18.53 15.12 -11.71
N ALA A 319 -17.62 14.65 -12.56
CA ALA A 319 -16.81 15.52 -13.40
C ALA A 319 -17.59 16.10 -14.61
N ALA A 320 -18.67 15.44 -15.04
CA ALA A 320 -19.57 15.94 -16.08
C ALA A 320 -20.53 17.04 -15.58
N LEU A 321 -20.65 17.25 -14.26
CA LEU A 321 -21.53 18.30 -13.71
C LEU A 321 -21.07 19.71 -14.14
N PRO A 322 -22.00 20.68 -14.24
CA PRO A 322 -21.65 22.08 -14.51
C PRO A 322 -20.70 22.67 -13.46
N TYR A 323 -20.79 22.20 -12.22
CA TYR A 323 -19.96 22.58 -11.08
C TYR A 323 -18.95 21.48 -10.70
N ARG A 324 -18.27 20.91 -11.71
CA ARG A 324 -17.33 19.77 -11.61
C ARG A 324 -16.29 19.83 -10.47
N TRP A 325 -15.95 21.02 -9.97
CA TRP A 325 -15.07 21.19 -8.80
C TRP A 325 -15.59 20.53 -7.52
N VAL A 326 -16.87 20.16 -7.44
CA VAL A 326 -17.44 19.36 -6.34
C VAL A 326 -16.75 18.01 -6.15
N ILE A 327 -16.11 17.48 -7.20
CA ILE A 327 -15.33 16.24 -7.12
C ILE A 327 -14.15 16.35 -6.15
N VAL A 328 -13.59 17.55 -5.92
CA VAL A 328 -12.48 17.77 -4.99
C VAL A 328 -12.89 17.49 -3.53
N PRO A 329 -13.88 18.19 -2.93
CA PRO A 329 -14.30 17.90 -1.57
C PRO A 329 -14.92 16.50 -1.42
N ILE A 330 -15.58 15.96 -2.45
CA ILE A 330 -16.07 14.58 -2.45
C ILE A 330 -14.88 13.60 -2.41
N GLY A 331 -13.88 13.80 -3.26
CA GLY A 331 -12.65 13.02 -3.29
C GLY A 331 -11.96 13.07 -1.93
N MET A 332 -11.78 14.25 -1.33
CA MET A 332 -11.22 14.38 0.01
C MET A 332 -11.97 13.54 1.06
N LEU A 333 -13.30 13.55 1.00
CA LEU A 333 -14.14 12.82 1.94
C LEU A 333 -14.08 11.30 1.72
N ILE A 334 -14.09 10.84 0.47
CA ILE A 334 -13.87 9.43 0.11
C ILE A 334 -12.49 8.98 0.60
N GLY A 335 -11.44 9.76 0.33
CA GLY A 335 -10.06 9.45 0.70
C GLY A 335 -9.86 9.29 2.20
N TYR A 336 -10.54 10.12 3.00
CA TYR A 336 -10.48 10.02 4.45
C TYR A 336 -10.97 8.65 4.98
N PHE A 337 -12.05 8.10 4.40
CA PHE A 337 -12.63 6.84 4.87
C PHE A 337 -12.05 5.62 4.19
N ILE A 338 -11.60 5.74 2.94
CA ILE A 338 -11.10 4.58 2.20
C ILE A 338 -9.79 4.03 2.76
N VAL A 339 -8.88 4.90 3.23
CA VAL A 339 -7.64 4.45 3.88
C VAL A 339 -7.90 3.75 5.21
N ARG A 340 -9.01 4.07 5.89
CA ARG A 340 -9.43 3.34 7.10
C ARG A 340 -9.99 1.96 6.78
N ALA A 341 -10.55 1.80 5.58
CA ALA A 341 -11.03 0.54 5.06
C ALA A 341 -9.91 -0.37 4.54
N GLU A 342 -8.69 0.14 4.40
CA GLU A 342 -7.54 -0.59 3.87
C GLU A 342 -6.97 -1.58 4.91
N PRO A 343 -7.01 -2.91 4.66
CA PRO A 343 -6.53 -3.91 5.62
C PRO A 343 -5.06 -3.77 6.00
N ALA A 344 -4.21 -3.35 5.06
CA ALA A 344 -2.78 -3.18 5.31
C ALA A 344 -2.52 -2.06 6.34
N VAL A 345 -3.28 -0.97 6.28
CA VAL A 345 -3.21 0.14 7.24
C VAL A 345 -3.51 -0.33 8.64
N PHE A 346 -4.54 -1.17 8.80
CA PHE A 346 -4.88 -1.72 10.10
C PHE A 346 -3.73 -2.54 10.71
N VAL A 347 -3.14 -3.45 9.93
CA VAL A 347 -2.01 -4.29 10.38
C VAL A 347 -0.84 -3.41 10.81
N LEU A 348 -0.49 -2.40 9.99
CA LEU A 348 0.58 -1.46 10.32
C LEU A 348 0.27 -0.70 11.62
N THR A 349 -0.95 -0.19 11.79
CA THR A 349 -1.29 0.58 12.99
C THR A 349 -1.19 -0.23 14.27
N LYS A 350 -1.61 -1.49 14.26
CA LYS A 350 -1.43 -2.41 15.39
C LYS A 350 0.03 -2.75 15.63
N GLN A 351 0.80 -3.06 14.58
CA GLN A 351 2.22 -3.37 14.70
C GLN A 351 3.01 -2.21 15.30
N VAL A 352 2.72 -0.96 14.89
CA VAL A 352 3.35 0.21 15.48
C VAL A 352 2.95 0.37 16.95
N GLU A 353 1.67 0.24 17.28
CA GLU A 353 1.21 0.35 18.68
C GLU A 353 1.85 -0.72 19.58
N GLU A 354 1.98 -1.96 19.11
CA GLU A 354 2.63 -3.06 19.83
C GLU A 354 4.14 -2.87 19.99
N ILE A 355 4.85 -2.41 18.94
CA ILE A 355 6.32 -2.22 19.00
C ILE A 355 6.69 -0.97 19.80
N THR A 356 5.79 0.01 19.87
CA THR A 356 5.98 1.26 20.62
C THR A 356 5.48 1.20 22.06
N ASP A 357 5.08 0.02 22.55
CA ASP A 357 4.46 -0.17 23.87
C ASP A 357 3.29 0.82 24.13
N GLY A 358 2.54 1.16 23.07
CA GLY A 358 1.41 2.09 23.12
C GLY A 358 1.77 3.58 23.09
N ALA A 359 3.04 3.96 23.00
CA ALA A 359 3.44 5.37 22.91
C ALA A 359 2.87 6.05 21.65
N ILE A 360 2.77 5.31 20.54
CA ILE A 360 2.06 5.75 19.33
C ILE A 360 0.76 4.94 19.21
N SER A 361 -0.36 5.55 19.61
CA SER A 361 -1.67 4.88 19.51
C SER A 361 -2.10 4.64 18.06
N ALA A 362 -2.75 3.50 17.82
CA ALA A 362 -3.30 3.16 16.51
C ALA A 362 -4.31 4.21 16.00
N GLY A 363 -5.06 4.83 16.93
CA GLY A 363 -6.00 5.91 16.62
C GLY A 363 -5.34 7.20 16.09
N ALA A 364 -4.23 7.61 16.70
CA ALA A 364 -3.48 8.81 16.26
C ALA A 364 -2.87 8.60 14.87
N MET A 365 -2.30 7.41 14.62
CA MET A 365 -1.80 7.06 13.30
C MET A 365 -2.92 7.00 12.27
N GLY A 366 -4.00 6.28 12.57
CA GLY A 366 -5.13 6.15 11.66
C GLY A 366 -5.73 7.51 11.27
N LEU A 367 -5.84 8.45 12.22
CA LEU A 367 -6.26 9.82 11.94
C LEU A 367 -5.28 10.55 11.02
N SER A 368 -3.97 10.46 11.30
CA SER A 368 -2.93 11.12 10.50
C SER A 368 -2.89 10.60 9.06
N LEU A 369 -3.04 9.29 8.86
CA LEU A 369 -3.17 8.66 7.55
C LEU A 369 -4.44 9.12 6.83
N SER A 370 -5.58 9.15 7.52
CA SER A 370 -6.86 9.61 6.97
C SER A 370 -6.78 11.05 6.47
N ILE A 371 -6.14 11.94 7.23
CA ILE A 371 -5.95 13.34 6.83
C ILE A 371 -5.01 13.43 5.63
N GLY A 372 -3.90 12.68 5.64
CA GLY A 372 -2.95 12.64 4.53
C GLY A 372 -3.60 12.21 3.21
N VAL A 373 -4.30 11.07 3.23
CA VAL A 373 -4.99 10.54 2.04
C VAL A 373 -6.14 11.44 1.59
N SER A 374 -6.88 12.04 2.53
CA SER A 374 -7.91 13.02 2.21
C SER A 374 -7.37 14.21 1.42
N VAL A 375 -6.31 14.86 1.92
CA VAL A 375 -5.66 15.99 1.23
C VAL A 375 -5.11 15.54 -0.12
N SER A 376 -4.47 14.38 -0.17
CA SER A 376 -3.90 13.81 -1.39
C SER A 376 -4.93 13.61 -2.48
N LEU A 377 -6.05 12.97 -2.14
CA LEU A 377 -7.10 12.70 -3.12
C LEU A 377 -7.77 14.00 -3.58
N GLY A 378 -7.89 15.01 -2.71
CA GLY A 378 -8.28 16.35 -3.12
C GLY A 378 -7.34 16.95 -4.18
N LEU A 379 -6.02 16.91 -3.92
CA LEU A 379 -5.00 17.37 -4.88
C LEU A 379 -5.02 16.55 -6.17
N ALA A 380 -5.25 15.25 -6.06
CA ALA A 380 -5.37 14.36 -7.21
C ALA A 380 -6.57 14.72 -8.09
N MET A 381 -7.71 15.05 -7.49
CA MET A 381 -8.87 15.53 -8.22
C MET A 381 -8.64 16.89 -8.87
N VAL A 382 -7.91 17.80 -8.21
CA VAL A 382 -7.48 19.06 -8.86
C VAL A 382 -6.61 18.76 -10.08
N ARG A 383 -5.66 17.83 -9.96
CA ARG A 383 -4.82 17.39 -11.08
C ARG A 383 -5.65 16.84 -12.24
N VAL A 384 -6.57 15.90 -11.96
CA VAL A 384 -7.45 15.31 -12.98
C VAL A 384 -8.27 16.37 -13.71
N LEU A 385 -8.76 17.39 -13.00
CA LEU A 385 -9.54 18.48 -13.61
C LEU A 385 -8.71 19.47 -14.42
N THR A 386 -7.40 19.60 -14.14
CA THR A 386 -6.55 20.66 -14.69
C THR A 386 -5.50 20.16 -15.68
N GLY A 387 -5.23 18.85 -15.73
CA GLY A 387 -4.17 18.27 -16.57
C GLY A 387 -2.77 18.67 -16.11
N LEU A 388 -2.59 19.03 -14.83
CA LEU A 388 -1.28 19.39 -14.29
C LEU A 388 -0.36 18.17 -14.23
N SER A 389 0.90 18.34 -14.63
CA SER A 389 1.91 17.29 -14.51
C SER A 389 2.06 16.84 -13.06
N ILE A 390 2.20 15.52 -12.87
CA ILE A 390 2.37 14.87 -11.57
C ILE A 390 3.56 15.42 -10.77
N PHE A 391 4.60 15.93 -11.45
CA PHE A 391 5.78 16.49 -10.79
C PHE A 391 5.47 17.68 -9.89
N TRP A 392 4.45 18.48 -10.21
CA TRP A 392 4.04 19.61 -9.36
C TRP A 392 3.58 19.18 -7.97
N PHE A 393 3.22 17.90 -7.79
CA PHE A 393 2.76 17.34 -6.52
C PHE A 393 3.82 16.44 -5.90
N ILE A 394 4.38 15.52 -6.69
CA ILE A 394 5.34 14.51 -6.22
C ILE A 394 6.67 15.15 -5.82
N LEU A 395 7.23 16.07 -6.62
CA LEU A 395 8.54 16.66 -6.32
C LEU A 395 8.53 17.51 -5.04
N PRO A 396 7.58 18.46 -4.84
CA PRO A 396 7.49 19.19 -3.58
C PRO A 396 7.14 18.28 -2.41
N GLY A 397 6.27 17.29 -2.63
CA GLY A 397 5.85 16.33 -1.61
C GLY A 397 7.00 15.50 -1.06
N TYR A 398 7.79 14.87 -1.93
CA TYR A 398 8.98 14.12 -1.51
C TYR A 398 10.08 15.02 -0.99
N ALA A 399 10.29 16.22 -1.55
CA ALA A 399 11.25 17.17 -1.00
C ALA A 399 10.91 17.56 0.45
N LEU A 400 9.62 17.81 0.73
CA LEU A 400 9.14 18.07 2.09
C LEU A 400 9.30 16.84 2.99
N ALA A 401 8.89 15.66 2.53
CA ALA A 401 9.00 14.42 3.29
C ALA A 401 10.47 14.07 3.63
N LEU A 402 11.39 14.19 2.67
CA LEU A 402 12.82 13.96 2.88
C LEU A 402 13.42 15.05 3.76
N GLY A 403 13.02 16.31 3.60
CA GLY A 403 13.45 17.41 4.46
C GLY A 403 13.05 17.21 5.93
N LEU A 404 11.79 16.82 6.17
CA LEU A 404 11.27 16.52 7.51
C LEU A 404 12.02 15.37 8.18
N SER A 405 12.54 14.41 7.41
CA SER A 405 13.21 13.21 7.95
C SER A 405 14.47 13.52 8.76
N PHE A 406 15.06 14.70 8.56
CA PHE A 406 16.21 15.18 9.34
C PHE A 406 15.83 15.82 10.68
N PHE A 407 14.56 16.17 10.87
CA PHE A 407 14.07 16.87 12.06
C PHE A 407 13.20 15.99 12.98
N VAL A 408 12.81 14.82 12.49
CA VAL A 408 11.89 13.89 13.14
C VAL A 408 12.69 12.69 13.69
N PRO A 409 12.29 12.07 14.83
CA PRO A 409 12.94 10.84 15.30
C PRO A 409 12.94 9.73 14.23
N LYS A 410 13.98 8.89 14.27
CA LYS A 410 14.19 7.83 13.26
C LYS A 410 13.00 6.88 13.14
N ILE A 411 12.38 6.52 14.27
CA ILE A 411 11.22 5.63 14.30
C ILE A 411 10.02 6.21 13.53
N PHE A 412 9.70 7.50 13.73
CA PHE A 412 8.63 8.16 13.00
C PHE A 412 8.95 8.30 11.51
N THR A 413 10.21 8.55 11.14
CA THR A 413 10.62 8.54 9.73
C THR A 413 10.41 7.17 9.10
N ALA A 414 10.86 6.11 9.79
CA ALA A 414 10.72 4.75 9.30
C ALA A 414 9.24 4.35 9.15
N ILE A 415 8.42 4.62 10.17
CA ILE A 415 6.97 4.40 10.14
C ILE A 415 6.32 5.22 9.03
N ALA A 416 6.69 6.49 8.84
CA ALA A 416 6.08 7.35 7.83
C ALA A 416 6.28 6.83 6.41
N PHE A 417 7.48 6.37 6.09
CA PHE A 417 7.78 5.83 4.76
C PHE A 417 7.21 4.43 4.54
N ASP A 418 7.15 3.58 5.58
CA ASP A 418 6.41 2.31 5.51
C ASP A 418 4.90 2.56 5.34
N SER A 419 4.36 3.56 6.04
CA SER A 419 2.93 3.94 5.99
C SER A 419 2.49 4.46 4.64
N GLY A 420 3.38 5.15 3.92
CA GLY A 420 3.09 5.66 2.59
C GLY A 420 2.65 4.57 1.64
N GLY A 421 3.47 3.52 1.50
CA GLY A 421 3.11 2.37 0.67
C GLY A 421 1.86 1.63 1.18
N VAL A 422 1.70 1.53 2.49
CA VAL A 422 0.56 0.83 3.07
C VAL A 422 -0.78 1.52 2.81
N ALA A 423 -0.79 2.86 2.69
CA ALA A 423 -2.00 3.62 2.44
C ALA A 423 -2.51 3.51 0.99
N SER A 424 -1.66 3.09 0.06
CA SER A 424 -1.94 2.97 -1.37
C SER A 424 -2.36 1.56 -1.82
N GLY A 425 -2.95 0.79 -0.92
CA GLY A 425 -3.35 -0.60 -1.15
C GLY A 425 -4.49 -0.80 -2.16
N PRO A 426 -5.07 -2.02 -2.20
CA PRO A 426 -5.99 -2.47 -3.23
C PRO A 426 -7.18 -1.55 -3.42
N MET A 427 -7.73 -0.96 -2.36
CA MET A 427 -8.89 -0.07 -2.47
C MET A 427 -8.56 1.21 -3.25
N THR A 428 -7.30 1.65 -3.20
CA THR A 428 -6.83 2.79 -3.99
C THR A 428 -6.76 2.41 -5.48
N ALA A 429 -6.21 1.23 -5.80
CA ALA A 429 -6.08 0.75 -7.18
C ALA A 429 -7.43 0.35 -7.81
N THR A 430 -8.37 -0.20 -7.04
CA THR A 430 -9.64 -0.75 -7.55
C THR A 430 -10.83 0.18 -7.38
N PHE A 431 -10.70 1.30 -6.66
CA PHE A 431 -11.77 2.30 -6.57
C PHE A 431 -11.28 3.72 -6.88
N LEU A 432 -10.19 4.20 -6.27
CA LEU A 432 -9.74 5.59 -6.46
C LEU A 432 -9.17 5.83 -7.85
N LEU A 433 -8.40 4.87 -8.38
CA LEU A 433 -7.88 4.97 -9.73
C LEU A 433 -9.02 4.92 -10.76
N PRO A 434 -9.96 3.93 -10.75
CA PRO A 434 -11.16 3.97 -11.59
C PRO A 434 -11.97 5.27 -11.45
N PHE A 435 -12.14 5.78 -10.22
CA PHE A 435 -12.80 7.06 -9.97
C PHE A 435 -12.10 8.24 -10.67
N ALA A 436 -10.77 8.29 -10.61
CA ALA A 436 -9.98 9.28 -11.33
C ALA A 436 -10.05 9.08 -12.85
N MET A 437 -10.03 7.83 -13.34
CA MET A 437 -10.15 7.51 -14.76
C MET A 437 -11.50 7.95 -15.33
N GLY A 438 -12.60 7.68 -14.62
CA GLY A 438 -13.93 8.13 -15.00
C GLY A 438 -14.03 9.67 -15.03
N ALA A 439 -13.48 10.34 -14.02
CA ALA A 439 -13.43 11.80 -13.97
C ALA A 439 -12.60 12.41 -15.13
N CYS A 440 -11.44 11.81 -15.42
CA CYS A 440 -10.57 12.21 -16.52
C CYS A 440 -11.27 12.05 -17.88
N SER A 441 -11.94 10.91 -18.08
CA SER A 441 -12.72 10.61 -19.29
C SER A 441 -13.81 11.66 -19.53
N ALA A 442 -14.55 12.05 -18.48
CA ALA A 442 -15.58 13.08 -18.59
C ALA A 442 -15.05 14.49 -18.92
N VAL A 443 -13.83 14.81 -18.49
CA VAL A 443 -13.18 16.11 -18.79
C VAL A 443 -12.48 16.10 -20.16
N GLY A 444 -12.27 14.92 -20.75
CA GLY A 444 -11.51 14.75 -21.99
C GLY A 444 -10.00 14.84 -21.80
N GLY A 445 -9.51 14.56 -20.59
CA GLY A 445 -8.08 14.47 -20.28
C GLY A 445 -7.46 13.15 -20.73
N ASN A 446 -6.14 13.04 -20.65
CA ASN A 446 -5.44 11.80 -20.97
C ASN A 446 -5.36 10.91 -19.74
N ILE A 447 -5.99 9.74 -19.79
CA ILE A 447 -6.12 8.84 -18.63
C ILE A 447 -4.76 8.40 -18.09
N ILE A 448 -3.81 8.09 -18.98
CA ILE A 448 -2.47 7.62 -18.58
C ILE A 448 -1.65 8.74 -17.92
N THR A 449 -1.82 10.00 -18.34
CA THR A 449 -1.04 11.11 -17.76
C THR A 449 -1.75 11.82 -16.61
N ASP A 450 -3.08 11.81 -16.57
CA ASP A 450 -3.87 12.65 -15.66
C ASP A 450 -4.56 11.82 -14.56
N ALA A 451 -5.04 10.61 -14.86
CA ALA A 451 -5.70 9.73 -13.90
C ALA A 451 -4.73 8.81 -13.15
N PHE A 452 -3.78 8.17 -13.86
CA PHE A 452 -2.66 7.48 -13.19
C PHE A 452 -1.85 8.48 -12.38
N GLY A 453 -1.17 8.03 -11.32
CA GLY A 453 -0.46 8.89 -10.37
C GLY A 453 -1.29 9.25 -9.14
N VAL A 454 -2.58 8.92 -9.12
CA VAL A 454 -3.42 9.04 -7.92
C VAL A 454 -2.89 8.15 -6.80
N VAL A 455 -2.48 6.92 -7.13
CA VAL A 455 -1.92 5.97 -6.17
C VAL A 455 -0.60 6.51 -5.60
N ALA A 456 0.27 7.06 -6.44
CA ALA A 456 1.51 7.73 -6.04
C ALA A 456 1.28 8.92 -5.09
N MET A 457 0.31 9.77 -5.40
CA MET A 457 -0.01 10.89 -4.51
C MET A 457 -0.54 10.39 -3.17
N VAL A 458 -1.41 9.36 -3.16
CA VAL A 458 -1.95 8.74 -1.94
C VAL A 458 -0.83 8.11 -1.12
N ALA A 459 0.17 7.52 -1.77
CA ALA A 459 1.33 6.96 -1.09
C ALA A 459 2.26 8.03 -0.50
N MET A 460 2.37 9.21 -1.12
CA MET A 460 3.33 10.24 -0.73
C MET A 460 2.87 11.08 0.49
N THR A 461 1.60 11.45 0.60
CA THR A 461 1.18 12.36 1.69
C THR A 461 1.24 11.77 3.11
N PRO A 462 1.04 10.46 3.36
CA PRO A 462 1.31 9.84 4.65
C PRO A 462 2.73 10.07 5.17
N LEU A 463 3.72 10.14 4.26
CA LEU A 463 5.11 10.41 4.65
C LEU A 463 5.19 11.75 5.38
N ILE A 464 4.42 12.74 4.92
CA ILE A 464 4.42 14.08 5.50
C ILE A 464 3.59 14.11 6.79
N THR A 465 2.37 13.56 6.78
CA THR A 465 1.46 13.67 7.94
C THR A 465 1.96 12.89 9.15
N ILE A 466 2.56 11.71 8.96
CA ILE A 466 3.15 10.93 10.07
C ILE A 466 4.42 11.60 10.61
N GLN A 467 5.23 12.23 9.76
CA GLN A 467 6.39 13.00 10.24
C GLN A 467 5.96 14.27 10.99
N ILE A 468 4.90 14.95 10.55
CA ILE A 468 4.30 16.06 11.31
C ILE A 468 3.79 15.57 12.67
N LEU A 469 3.16 14.39 12.72
CA LEU A 469 2.78 13.78 14.00
C LEU A 469 4.02 13.59 14.89
N GLY A 470 5.11 13.03 14.36
CA GLY A 470 6.38 12.88 15.10
C GLY A 470 6.95 14.20 15.63
N LEU A 471 6.89 15.28 14.84
CA LEU A 471 7.28 16.63 15.30
C LEU A 471 6.40 17.14 16.44
N VAL A 472 5.08 16.97 16.33
CA VAL A 472 4.13 17.38 17.38
C VAL A 472 4.40 16.62 18.68
N PHE A 473 4.69 15.32 18.60
CA PHE A 473 5.08 14.52 19.77
C PHE A 473 6.40 15.03 20.37
N ARG A 474 7.43 15.27 19.56
CA ARG A 474 8.72 15.81 20.01
C ARG A 474 8.57 17.17 20.72
N VAL A 475 7.79 18.08 20.15
CA VAL A 475 7.57 19.42 20.75
C VAL A 475 6.81 19.32 22.06
N ARG A 476 5.83 18.42 22.17
CA ARG A 476 5.12 18.17 23.43
C ARG A 476 6.05 17.56 24.48
N ALA A 477 6.99 16.70 24.09
CA ALA A 477 7.97 16.11 25.00
C ALA A 477 8.90 17.16 25.59
N ALA A 478 9.50 17.99 24.74
CA ALA A 478 10.37 19.09 25.17
C ALA A 478 9.64 20.09 26.09
N LYS A 479 8.32 20.28 25.89
CA LYS A 479 7.52 21.13 26.78
C LYS A 479 7.23 20.46 28.13
N ALA A 480 6.98 19.17 28.14
CA ALA A 480 6.77 18.38 29.36
C ALA A 480 8.04 18.28 30.22
N GLU A 481 9.22 18.25 29.60
CA GLU A 481 10.53 18.38 30.28
C GLU A 481 10.64 19.71 31.02
N GLY A 482 10.31 20.81 30.34
CA GLY A 482 10.29 22.16 30.94
C GLY A 482 9.26 22.34 32.07
N GLU A 483 8.23 21.48 32.11
CA GLU A 483 7.18 21.45 33.13
C GLU A 483 7.41 20.37 34.22
N GLY A 484 8.52 19.62 34.18
CA GLY A 484 8.90 18.63 35.19
C GLY A 484 8.08 17.32 35.17
N GLN A 485 7.48 16.96 34.03
CA GLN A 485 6.72 15.71 33.87
C GLN A 485 7.61 14.55 33.41
N GLU A 486 8.35 13.93 34.33
CA GLU A 486 9.32 12.84 34.07
C GLU A 486 8.72 11.60 33.35
N ALA A 487 7.43 11.31 33.55
CA ALA A 487 6.77 10.14 32.96
C ALA A 487 6.52 10.24 31.44
N TYR A 488 6.40 11.46 30.88
CA TYR A 488 6.19 11.65 29.45
C TYR A 488 7.51 11.61 28.67
N VAL A 489 8.60 12.05 29.34
CA VAL A 489 9.95 12.20 28.79
C VAL A 489 10.65 10.85 28.66
N SER A 490 10.62 10.06 29.73
CA SER A 490 11.19 8.71 29.79
C SER A 490 10.62 7.76 28.72
N ALA A 491 9.35 7.93 28.33
CA ALA A 491 8.73 7.15 27.26
C ALA A 491 9.24 7.54 25.86
N PHE A 492 9.73 8.77 25.67
CA PHE A 492 10.20 9.28 24.39
C PHE A 492 11.72 9.11 24.21
N GLU A 493 12.53 9.29 25.26
CA GLU A 493 13.98 9.00 25.26
C GLU A 493 14.27 7.53 24.86
N GLY A 494 13.40 6.60 25.25
CA GLY A 494 13.49 5.19 24.87
C GLY A 494 13.27 4.89 23.37
N MET A 495 12.79 5.84 22.56
CA MET A 495 12.35 5.62 21.17
C MET A 495 13.26 6.24 20.11
N GLY A 496 14.42 6.77 20.52
CA GLY A 496 15.40 7.31 19.59
C GLY A 496 16.20 8.43 20.25
N ASP A 497 17.19 8.06 21.05
CA ASP A 497 18.06 9.03 21.67
C ASP A 497 18.75 9.89 20.60
N MET A 498 18.41 11.18 20.60
CA MET A 498 19.31 12.20 20.11
C MET A 498 20.35 12.42 21.21
N ASP A 499 21.42 11.63 21.17
CA ASP A 499 22.61 11.95 21.95
C ASP A 499 23.21 13.26 21.41
N ILE A 500 22.84 14.38 22.04
CA ILE A 500 23.69 15.56 22.05
C ILE A 500 24.84 15.20 22.98
N ILE A 501 25.97 14.85 22.37
CA ILE A 501 27.25 14.73 23.05
C ILE A 501 27.62 16.13 23.56
N GLU A 502 27.41 16.40 24.85
CA GLU A 502 28.17 17.44 25.55
C GLU A 502 29.44 16.79 26.10
N LEU A 503 30.57 17.23 25.55
CA LEU A 503 31.95 16.87 25.91
C LEU A 503 32.41 17.61 27.17
#